data_AF-A0A3A0A3F0-F1
#
_entry.id   AF-A0A3A0A3F0-F1
#
_cell.length_a   1.000
_cell.length_b   1.000
_cell.length_c   1.000
_cell.angle_alpha   90.00
_cell.angle_beta   90.00
_cell.angle_gamma   90.00
#
_symmetry.space_group_name_H-M   'P 1'
#
loop_
_entity.id
_entity.type
_entity.pdbx_description
1 polymer ?
#
loop_
_entity_poly.entity_id
_entity_poly.type
_entity_poly.pdbx_seq_one_letter_code
_entity_poly.pdbx_strand_id
1 'polypeptide(L)'
;MFSTTSRGWKLALLFVVVAGIPASIFHASSGRWGNAVMAAVAVTAAIILYVTQPRDHAGPEARAVSRRRARPTQTGDDSYTSRFQIPPARSEVGARFNSAVLAGFFATVVTTLVLIPGYILAGMLAQEQGNQLQRWFYGLTENSVTAGVFDIPIGALAINLAAGLAWAFVYAFIVEPRLSGPGWRKGLLFAVAPWLLSLLVFFPAIGAGVLGVDLGAGPLPALGNLVLHAVYGLALGAMFAIPEVTPSEENLDAARTARWENDGIAIGLLLGLLVGAATGAALGIFVEHERFNDTNLLLGAAALGCALGGWLGAFAGLGVAQRRESH
;
A
#
# COMPACT_ATOMS: atom_id res chain seq x y z
N MET A 1 -11.53 34.98 12.06
CA MET A 1 -11.60 34.58 10.63
C MET A 1 -10.29 33.92 10.25
N PHE A 2 -10.21 32.59 10.29
CA PHE A 2 -9.06 31.86 9.76
C PHE A 2 -9.05 32.00 8.23
N SER A 3 -7.92 32.39 7.64
CA SER A 3 -7.83 32.57 6.19
C SER A 3 -8.07 31.24 5.48
N THR A 4 -9.01 31.23 4.53
CA THR A 4 -9.34 30.11 3.64
C THR A 4 -8.10 29.52 2.94
N THR A 5 -7.04 30.30 2.82
CA THR A 5 -5.75 29.96 2.21
C THR A 5 -5.00 28.83 2.93
N SER A 6 -5.02 28.77 4.27
CA SER A 6 -4.33 27.71 5.03
C SER A 6 -4.98 26.34 4.86
N ARG A 7 -6.32 26.30 4.76
CA ARG A 7 -7.06 25.08 4.40
C ARG A 7 -6.77 24.65 2.97
N GLY A 8 -6.71 25.60 2.03
CA GLY A 8 -6.39 25.33 0.64
C GLY A 8 -5.04 24.61 0.47
N TRP A 9 -3.99 25.06 1.17
CA TRP A 9 -2.67 24.43 1.09
C TRP A 9 -2.66 23.02 1.70
N LYS A 10 -3.29 22.81 2.86
CA LYS A 10 -3.38 21.46 3.46
C LYS A 10 -4.15 20.49 2.56
N LEU A 11 -5.22 20.95 1.93
CA LEU A 11 -5.98 20.16 0.95
C LEU A 11 -5.16 19.87 -0.31
N ALA A 12 -4.35 20.82 -0.78
CA ALA A 12 -3.47 20.61 -1.92
C ALA A 12 -2.35 19.61 -1.62
N LEU A 13 -1.71 19.67 -0.44
CA LEU A 13 -0.72 18.67 -0.02
C LEU A 13 -1.36 17.29 0.16
N LEU A 14 -2.54 17.22 0.78
CA LEU A 14 -3.30 15.99 0.91
C LEU A 14 -3.66 15.41 -0.46
N PHE A 15 -4.08 16.26 -1.40
CA PHE A 15 -4.34 15.85 -2.78
C PHE A 15 -3.08 15.31 -3.47
N VAL A 16 -1.93 15.94 -3.30
CA VAL A 16 -0.65 15.44 -3.86
C VAL A 16 -0.28 14.09 -3.26
N VAL A 17 -0.53 13.84 -1.97
CA VAL A 17 -0.29 12.53 -1.36
C VAL A 17 -1.27 11.48 -1.89
N VAL A 18 -2.56 11.80 -1.89
CA VAL A 18 -3.63 10.88 -2.31
C VAL A 18 -3.57 10.57 -3.80
N ALA A 19 -3.26 11.55 -4.66
CA ALA A 19 -3.17 11.36 -6.11
C ALA A 19 -1.76 10.91 -6.55
N GLY A 20 -0.72 11.32 -5.84
CA GLY A 20 0.67 11.00 -6.18
C GLY A 20 1.04 9.54 -5.94
N ILE A 21 0.41 8.87 -4.97
CA ILE A 21 0.62 7.43 -4.74
C ILE A 21 0.10 6.61 -5.93
N PRO A 22 -1.19 6.71 -6.34
CA PRO A 22 -1.69 6.06 -7.55
C PRO A 22 -0.93 6.47 -8.81
N ALA A 23 -0.55 7.75 -8.95
CA ALA A 23 0.20 8.22 -10.10
C ALA A 23 1.60 7.58 -10.17
N SER A 24 2.30 7.45 -9.04
CA SER A 24 3.62 6.81 -9.00
C SER A 24 3.53 5.34 -9.40
N ILE A 25 2.52 4.62 -8.90
CA ILE A 25 2.24 3.23 -9.25
C ILE A 25 1.90 3.09 -10.74
N PHE A 26 1.01 3.93 -11.26
CA PHE A 26 0.63 3.93 -12.69
C PHE A 26 1.82 4.22 -13.61
N HIS A 27 2.66 5.19 -13.24
CA HIS A 27 3.85 5.50 -14.02
C HIS A 27 4.89 4.37 -13.95
N ALA A 28 5.05 3.71 -12.79
CA ALA A 28 5.95 2.57 -12.64
C ALA A 28 5.49 1.38 -13.48
N SER A 29 4.21 1.01 -13.39
CA SER A 29 3.63 -0.10 -14.15
C SER A 29 3.65 0.13 -15.66
N SER A 30 3.51 1.39 -16.09
CA SER A 30 3.62 1.80 -17.50
C SER A 30 5.07 1.81 -18.04
N GLY A 31 6.07 1.46 -17.23
CA GLY A 31 7.49 1.55 -17.59
C GLY A 31 8.04 2.98 -17.68
N ARG A 32 7.28 3.98 -17.20
CA ARG A 32 7.68 5.39 -17.16
C ARG A 32 8.33 5.74 -15.82
N TRP A 33 9.46 5.09 -15.56
CA TRP A 33 10.17 5.16 -14.28
C TRP A 33 10.54 6.59 -13.85
N GLY A 34 10.93 7.46 -14.79
CA GLY A 34 11.20 8.86 -14.47
C GLY A 34 9.99 9.57 -13.85
N ASN A 35 8.79 9.33 -14.38
CA ASN A 35 7.56 9.92 -13.84
C ASN A 35 7.11 9.25 -12.54
N ALA A 36 7.39 7.95 -12.39
CA ALA A 36 7.09 7.21 -11.17
C ALA A 36 7.91 7.73 -9.99
N VAL A 37 9.22 7.88 -10.20
CA VAL A 37 10.15 8.45 -9.21
C VAL A 37 9.77 9.89 -8.91
N MET A 38 9.46 10.72 -9.93
CA MET A 38 9.01 12.10 -9.71
C MET A 38 7.72 12.18 -8.89
N ALA A 39 6.75 11.30 -9.13
CA ALA A 39 5.52 11.23 -8.35
C ALA A 39 5.78 10.76 -6.91
N ALA A 40 6.63 9.75 -6.72
CA ALA A 40 7.03 9.27 -5.40
C ALA A 40 7.77 10.36 -4.60
N VAL A 41 8.72 11.07 -5.23
CA VAL A 41 9.44 12.21 -4.64
C VAL A 41 8.48 13.34 -4.30
N ALA A 42 7.48 13.62 -5.15
CA ALA A 42 6.46 14.62 -4.87
C ALA A 42 5.58 14.23 -3.66
N VAL A 43 5.22 12.95 -3.52
CA VAL A 43 4.51 12.43 -2.34
C VAL A 43 5.37 12.55 -1.09
N THR A 44 6.63 12.11 -1.15
CA THR A 44 7.57 12.21 -0.02
C THR A 44 7.80 13.67 0.38
N ALA A 45 8.02 14.56 -0.58
CA ALA A 45 8.15 15.99 -0.33
C ALA A 45 6.87 16.61 0.23
N ALA A 46 5.68 16.19 -0.24
CA ALA A 46 4.41 16.67 0.31
C ALA A 46 4.19 16.20 1.76
N ILE A 47 4.58 14.96 2.09
CA ILE A 47 4.55 14.44 3.46
C ILE A 47 5.54 15.20 4.34
N ILE A 48 6.79 15.36 3.90
CA ILE A 48 7.81 16.12 4.64
C ILE A 48 7.31 17.55 4.86
N LEU A 49 6.87 18.25 3.81
CA LEU A 49 6.33 19.59 3.92
C LEU A 49 5.13 19.65 4.86
N TYR A 50 4.19 18.71 4.78
CA TYR A 50 3.03 18.65 5.67
C TYR A 50 3.43 18.51 7.14
N VAL A 51 4.45 17.68 7.43
CA VAL A 51 4.94 17.41 8.79
C VAL A 51 5.86 18.53 9.30
N THR A 52 6.67 19.12 8.42
CA THR A 52 7.65 20.16 8.78
C THR A 52 7.10 21.57 8.63
N GLN A 53 5.84 21.77 8.21
CA GLN A 53 5.24 23.11 8.15
C GLN A 53 5.31 23.74 9.54
N PRO A 54 6.12 24.80 9.72
CA PRO A 54 6.10 25.57 10.95
C PRO A 54 4.72 26.25 11.04
N ARG A 55 4.17 26.37 12.25
CA ARG A 55 2.91 27.08 12.50
C ARG A 55 3.14 28.58 12.27
N ASP A 56 3.12 29.02 11.01
CA ASP A 56 3.58 30.36 10.69
C ASP A 56 2.49 31.43 10.70
N HIS A 57 2.75 32.41 11.56
CA HIS A 57 2.27 33.78 11.47
C HIS A 57 2.66 34.38 10.12
N ALA A 58 1.70 35.09 9.53
CA ALA A 58 1.72 35.54 8.15
C ALA A 58 2.80 36.58 7.82
N GLY A 59 3.34 36.48 6.61
CA GLY A 59 3.98 37.56 5.87
C GLY A 59 3.84 37.30 4.36
N PRO A 60 3.18 38.18 3.58
CA PRO A 60 2.93 37.97 2.16
C PRO A 60 3.84 38.81 1.26
N GLU A 61 4.49 38.17 0.29
CA GLU A 61 4.95 38.68 -1.02
C GLU A 61 5.77 37.53 -1.67
N ALA A 62 5.76 37.21 -2.96
CA ALA A 62 5.39 37.95 -4.14
C ALA A 62 5.01 36.98 -5.30
N ARG A 63 4.43 37.59 -6.32
CA ARG A 63 3.83 37.01 -7.53
C ARG A 63 4.85 36.49 -8.55
N ALA A 64 4.34 35.57 -9.39
CA ALA A 64 4.52 35.45 -10.84
C ALA A 64 5.91 35.14 -11.41
N VAL A 65 5.97 34.14 -12.31
CA VAL A 65 6.46 34.30 -13.70
C VAL A 65 6.06 33.05 -14.50
N SER A 66 5.41 33.32 -15.62
CA SER A 66 5.06 32.44 -16.72
C SER A 66 6.30 32.01 -17.54
N ARG A 67 6.28 30.81 -18.16
CA ARG A 67 6.95 30.61 -19.45
C ARG A 67 6.40 29.41 -20.23
N ARG A 68 5.62 29.78 -21.26
CA ARG A 68 5.09 28.99 -22.36
C ARG A 68 6.26 28.49 -23.23
N ARG A 69 6.48 27.18 -23.35
CA ARG A 69 7.52 26.58 -24.19
C ARG A 69 6.94 26.18 -25.54
N ALA A 70 7.60 26.65 -26.61
CA ALA A 70 7.20 26.47 -28.00
C ALA A 70 7.26 24.98 -28.42
N ARG A 71 6.29 24.59 -29.26
CA ARG A 71 6.14 23.25 -29.86
C ARG A 71 6.92 23.23 -31.18
N PRO A 72 7.87 22.30 -31.40
CA PRO A 72 8.53 22.17 -32.69
C PRO A 72 7.58 21.55 -33.72
N THR A 73 7.57 22.13 -34.91
CA THR A 73 6.90 21.63 -36.11
C THR A 73 7.71 20.45 -36.66
N GLN A 74 7.11 19.27 -36.72
CA GLN A 74 7.74 18.06 -37.24
C GLN A 74 7.34 17.91 -38.72
N THR A 75 8.26 18.22 -39.62
CA THR A 75 8.13 18.06 -41.07
C THR A 75 8.84 16.79 -41.52
N GLY A 76 8.09 15.92 -42.21
CA GLY A 76 8.53 15.28 -43.44
C GLY A 76 9.49 14.09 -43.35
N ASP A 77 8.92 12.95 -43.76
CA ASP A 77 9.54 11.86 -44.53
C ASP A 77 10.57 10.95 -43.85
N ASP A 78 10.27 9.64 -43.83
CA ASP A 78 11.20 8.54 -44.12
C ASP A 78 10.51 7.19 -43.87
N SER A 79 10.12 6.56 -44.98
CA SER A 79 10.14 5.11 -45.25
C SER A 79 9.80 4.14 -44.09
N TYR A 80 8.55 3.66 -44.13
CA TYR A 80 7.99 2.53 -43.38
C TYR A 80 8.68 1.18 -43.75
N THR A 81 9.93 0.98 -43.34
CA THR A 81 10.42 -0.37 -43.03
C THR A 81 10.55 -0.46 -41.52
N SER A 82 9.41 -0.64 -40.86
CA SER A 82 9.30 -0.90 -39.43
C SER A 82 9.97 -2.24 -39.13
N ARG A 83 11.30 -2.22 -38.98
CA ARG A 83 11.98 -3.27 -38.21
C ARG A 83 11.36 -3.18 -36.83
N PHE A 84 10.57 -4.20 -36.50
CA PHE A 84 10.04 -4.42 -35.16
C PHE A 84 11.27 -4.58 -34.24
N GLN A 85 11.80 -3.47 -33.75
CA GLN A 85 12.84 -3.47 -32.73
C GLN A 85 12.17 -4.02 -31.49
N ILE A 86 12.43 -5.30 -31.21
CA ILE A 86 12.04 -5.92 -29.95
C ILE A 86 12.60 -5.00 -28.85
N PRO A 87 11.75 -4.41 -27.99
CA PRO A 87 12.21 -3.59 -26.90
C PRO A 87 13.27 -4.35 -26.13
N PRO A 88 14.40 -3.72 -25.73
CA PRO A 88 15.45 -4.40 -25.00
C PRO A 88 14.83 -5.15 -23.81
N ALA A 89 15.20 -6.42 -23.65
CA ALA A 89 14.73 -7.28 -22.56
C ALA A 89 14.74 -6.47 -21.26
N ARG A 90 13.59 -6.39 -20.58
CA ARG A 90 13.51 -5.70 -19.28
C ARG A 90 14.60 -6.28 -18.39
N SER A 91 15.37 -5.42 -17.74
CA SER A 91 16.40 -5.88 -16.81
C SER A 91 15.73 -6.75 -15.74
N GLU A 92 16.35 -7.88 -15.41
CA GLU A 92 15.86 -8.80 -14.36
C GLU A 92 15.57 -8.04 -13.05
N VAL A 93 16.36 -6.99 -12.78
CA VAL A 93 16.18 -6.06 -11.65
C VAL A 93 14.82 -5.35 -11.70
N GLY A 94 14.40 -4.87 -12.88
CA GLY A 94 13.13 -4.15 -13.04
C GLY A 94 11.92 -5.07 -12.91
N ALA A 95 12.02 -6.30 -13.41
CA ALA A 95 11.03 -7.35 -13.19
C ALA A 95 10.86 -7.63 -11.69
N ARG A 96 11.95 -7.97 -11.01
CA ARG A 96 11.97 -8.28 -9.57
C ARG A 96 11.47 -7.14 -8.69
N PHE A 97 11.74 -5.89 -9.08
CA PHE A 97 11.22 -4.71 -8.42
C PHE A 97 9.69 -4.66 -8.48
N ASN A 98 9.10 -4.89 -9.66
CA ASN A 98 7.65 -4.89 -9.83
C ASN A 98 6.98 -5.99 -9.02
N SER A 99 7.53 -7.21 -9.04
CA SER A 99 7.01 -8.32 -8.24
C SER A 99 7.15 -8.05 -6.73
N ALA A 100 8.22 -7.36 -6.28
CA ALA A 100 8.36 -6.95 -4.89
C ALA A 100 7.26 -5.96 -4.47
N VAL A 101 6.99 -4.92 -5.28
CA VAL A 101 5.95 -3.93 -4.99
C VAL A 101 4.56 -4.59 -4.96
N LEU A 102 4.24 -5.41 -5.96
CA LEU A 102 2.94 -6.07 -6.05
C LEU A 102 2.72 -7.06 -4.90
N ALA A 103 3.71 -7.90 -4.61
CA ALA A 103 3.63 -8.88 -3.53
C ALA A 103 3.58 -8.20 -2.15
N GLY A 104 4.35 -7.13 -1.94
CA GLY A 104 4.34 -6.35 -0.69
C GLY A 104 3.03 -5.63 -0.45
N PHE A 105 2.46 -5.01 -1.48
CA PHE A 105 1.15 -4.40 -1.43
C PHE A 105 0.08 -5.46 -1.08
N PHE A 106 0.04 -6.56 -1.83
CA PHE A 106 -0.92 -7.64 -1.58
C PHE A 106 -0.80 -8.21 -0.16
N ALA A 107 0.42 -8.49 0.31
CA ALA A 107 0.65 -8.99 1.65
C ALA A 107 0.15 -8.01 2.73
N THR A 108 0.40 -6.70 2.55
CA THR A 108 -0.10 -5.66 3.47
C THR A 108 -1.62 -5.64 3.52
N VAL A 109 -2.29 -5.79 2.37
CA VAL A 109 -3.75 -5.84 2.27
C VAL A 109 -4.31 -7.04 3.01
N VAL A 110 -3.76 -8.23 2.74
CA VAL A 110 -4.18 -9.47 3.41
C VAL A 110 -3.98 -9.35 4.92
N THR A 111 -2.85 -8.84 5.39
CA THR A 111 -2.60 -8.62 6.81
C THR A 111 -3.59 -7.62 7.41
N THR A 112 -3.92 -6.53 6.70
CA THR A 112 -4.91 -5.55 7.17
C THR A 112 -6.31 -6.17 7.27
N LEU A 113 -6.68 -7.01 6.30
CA LEU A 113 -7.94 -7.77 6.32
C LEU A 113 -8.02 -8.79 7.47
N VAL A 114 -6.90 -9.28 7.97
CA VAL A 114 -6.85 -10.14 9.17
C VAL A 114 -6.84 -9.31 10.45
N LEU A 115 -6.12 -8.19 10.46
CA LEU A 115 -6.01 -7.29 11.61
C LEU A 115 -7.38 -6.73 12.02
N ILE A 116 -8.17 -6.22 11.06
CA ILE A 116 -9.44 -5.55 11.38
C ILE A 116 -10.42 -6.49 12.10
N PRO A 117 -10.79 -7.68 11.56
CA PRO A 117 -11.67 -8.61 12.28
C PRO A 117 -11.05 -9.11 13.57
N GLY A 118 -9.75 -9.38 13.60
CA GLY A 118 -9.05 -9.80 14.82
C GLY A 118 -9.18 -8.77 15.94
N TYR A 119 -9.04 -7.48 15.61
CA TYR A 119 -9.22 -6.38 16.54
C TYR A 119 -10.67 -6.23 17.01
N ILE A 120 -11.65 -6.34 16.09
CA ILE A 120 -13.08 -6.29 16.44
C ILE A 120 -13.42 -7.42 17.42
N LEU A 121 -13.00 -8.65 17.12
CA LEU A 121 -13.21 -9.81 18.00
C LEU A 121 -12.56 -9.63 19.36
N ALA A 122 -11.34 -9.09 19.41
CA ALA A 122 -10.67 -8.74 20.67
C ALA A 122 -11.51 -7.74 21.48
N GLY A 123 -12.05 -6.69 20.84
CA GLY A 123 -12.90 -5.70 21.49
C GLY A 123 -14.22 -6.26 22.01
N MET A 124 -14.82 -7.24 21.32
CA MET A 124 -16.03 -7.92 21.81
C MET A 124 -15.79 -8.76 23.06
N LEU A 125 -14.54 -9.24 23.26
CA LEU A 125 -14.13 -10.03 24.42
C LEU A 125 -13.52 -9.19 25.55
N ALA A 126 -13.25 -7.90 25.29
CA ALA A 126 -12.64 -6.98 26.23
C ALA A 126 -13.59 -6.61 27.38
N GLN A 127 -13.16 -6.83 28.62
CA GLN A 127 -13.88 -6.37 29.83
C GLN A 127 -12.88 -5.95 30.92
N GLU A 128 -12.97 -4.70 31.37
CA GLU A 128 -12.07 -4.12 32.38
C GLU A 128 -12.12 -4.88 33.72
N GLN A 129 -13.33 -5.22 34.17
CA GLN A 129 -13.58 -5.93 35.42
C GLN A 129 -13.81 -7.45 35.22
N GLY A 130 -13.45 -7.96 34.05
CA GLY A 130 -13.63 -9.36 33.68
C GLY A 130 -12.60 -10.32 34.29
N ASN A 131 -12.62 -11.57 33.83
CA ASN A 131 -11.57 -12.55 34.12
C ASN A 131 -10.23 -12.14 33.49
N GLN A 132 -9.14 -12.85 33.81
CA GLN A 132 -7.80 -12.49 33.34
C GLN A 132 -7.68 -12.36 31.81
N LEU A 133 -8.29 -13.29 31.06
CA LEU A 133 -8.26 -13.25 29.60
C LEU A 133 -9.04 -12.05 29.04
N GLN A 134 -10.21 -11.74 29.61
CA GLN A 134 -10.99 -10.56 29.21
C GLN A 134 -10.26 -9.26 29.53
N ARG A 135 -9.53 -9.20 30.65
CA ARG A 135 -8.66 -8.06 30.98
C ARG A 135 -7.47 -7.94 30.04
N TRP A 136 -6.92 -9.05 29.56
CA TRP A 136 -5.89 -9.02 28.52
C TRP A 136 -6.43 -8.47 27.20
N PHE A 137 -7.63 -8.90 26.77
CA PHE A 137 -8.29 -8.31 25.61
C PHE A 137 -8.57 -6.82 25.81
N TYR A 138 -9.00 -6.43 27.00
CA TYR A 138 -9.17 -5.03 27.37
C TYR A 138 -7.87 -4.23 27.22
N GLY A 139 -6.75 -4.70 27.82
CA GLY A 139 -5.45 -4.04 27.65
C GLY A 139 -4.96 -4.01 26.19
N LEU A 140 -5.35 -4.99 25.37
CA LEU A 140 -4.98 -5.04 23.95
C LEU A 140 -5.71 -3.97 23.12
N THR A 141 -6.98 -3.69 23.43
CA THR A 141 -7.81 -2.75 22.67
C THR A 141 -7.84 -1.35 23.27
N GLU A 142 -7.74 -1.23 24.59
CA GLU A 142 -7.81 0.02 25.35
C GLU A 142 -6.43 0.38 25.92
N ASN A 143 -5.55 0.91 25.06
CA ASN A 143 -4.22 1.39 25.47
C ASN A 143 -3.79 2.63 24.66
N SER A 144 -2.68 3.25 25.06
CA SER A 144 -2.15 4.47 24.41
C SER A 144 -1.76 4.27 22.95
N VAL A 145 -1.31 3.07 22.57
CA VAL A 145 -0.90 2.76 21.20
C VAL A 145 -2.13 2.67 20.29
N THR A 146 -3.16 1.93 20.70
CA THR A 146 -4.40 1.82 19.92
C THR A 146 -5.13 3.15 19.85
N ALA A 147 -5.18 3.92 20.95
CA ALA A 147 -5.71 5.28 20.95
C ALA A 147 -5.02 6.17 19.91
N GLY A 148 -3.67 6.15 19.88
CA GLY A 148 -2.90 6.93 18.89
C GLY A 148 -3.14 6.51 17.44
N VAL A 149 -3.43 5.23 17.17
CA VAL A 149 -3.80 4.78 15.82
C VAL A 149 -5.12 5.40 15.37
N PHE A 150 -6.10 5.54 16.26
CA PHE A 150 -7.38 6.16 15.95
C PHE A 150 -7.31 7.68 15.79
N ASP A 151 -6.32 8.33 16.41
CA ASP A 151 -6.07 9.77 16.23
C ASP A 151 -5.52 10.09 14.83
N ILE A 152 -4.72 9.19 14.24
CA ILE A 152 -4.07 9.38 12.94
C ILE A 152 -4.14 8.15 12.03
N PRO A 153 -5.33 7.63 11.68
CA PRO A 153 -5.47 6.34 11.01
C PRO A 153 -4.89 6.36 9.58
N ILE A 154 -4.91 7.50 8.90
CA ILE A 154 -4.23 7.66 7.60
C ILE A 154 -2.72 7.49 7.79
N GLY A 155 -2.16 8.08 8.83
CA GLY A 155 -0.74 7.95 9.17
C GLY A 155 -0.37 6.51 9.51
N ALA A 156 -1.19 5.85 10.34
CA ALA A 156 -1.01 4.44 10.68
C ALA A 156 -1.06 3.53 9.43
N LEU A 157 -2.04 3.75 8.54
CA LEU A 157 -2.16 2.99 7.29
C LEU A 157 -0.97 3.25 6.35
N ALA A 158 -0.54 4.51 6.22
CA ALA A 158 0.62 4.87 5.40
C ALA A 158 1.91 4.24 5.94
N ILE A 159 2.12 4.25 7.26
CA ILE A 159 3.26 3.58 7.91
C ILE A 159 3.19 2.07 7.69
N ASN A 160 2.02 1.45 7.86
CA ASN A 160 1.83 0.02 7.64
C ASN A 160 2.17 -0.37 6.20
N LEU A 161 1.69 0.40 5.21
CA LEU A 161 2.02 0.18 3.81
C LEU A 161 3.51 0.41 3.52
N ALA A 162 4.10 1.48 4.04
CA ALA A 162 5.51 1.78 3.83
C ALA A 162 6.42 0.69 4.43
N ALA A 163 6.14 0.25 5.65
CA ALA A 163 6.84 -0.85 6.30
C ALA A 163 6.65 -2.16 5.53
N GLY A 164 5.42 -2.46 5.09
CA GLY A 164 5.11 -3.62 4.26
C GLY A 164 5.86 -3.61 2.92
N LEU A 165 5.99 -2.47 2.25
CA LEU A 165 6.79 -2.39 1.02
C LEU A 165 8.28 -2.52 1.30
N ALA A 166 8.79 -1.88 2.35
CA ALA A 166 10.20 -1.97 2.72
C ALA A 166 10.61 -3.43 2.99
N TRP A 167 9.81 -4.19 3.73
CA TRP A 167 10.07 -5.60 3.98
C TRP A 167 9.94 -6.46 2.71
N ALA A 168 9.02 -6.13 1.80
CA ALA A 168 8.92 -6.83 0.53
C ALA A 168 10.18 -6.65 -0.33
N PHE A 169 10.80 -5.46 -0.31
CA PHE A 169 12.10 -5.23 -0.95
C PHE A 169 13.22 -6.06 -0.31
N VAL A 170 13.29 -6.07 1.02
CA VAL A 170 14.26 -6.92 1.75
C VAL A 170 14.08 -8.38 1.38
N TYR A 171 12.84 -8.87 1.36
CA TYR A 171 12.53 -10.23 0.95
C TYR A 171 13.00 -10.51 -0.47
N ALA A 172 12.55 -9.71 -1.44
CA ALA A 172 12.80 -9.93 -2.86
C ALA A 172 14.29 -9.94 -3.22
N PHE A 173 15.07 -9.00 -2.67
CA PHE A 173 16.46 -8.80 -3.08
C PHE A 173 17.48 -9.53 -2.22
N ILE A 174 17.16 -9.80 -0.95
CA ILE A 174 18.13 -10.34 0.01
C ILE A 174 17.80 -11.78 0.40
N VAL A 175 16.53 -12.08 0.66
CA VAL A 175 16.13 -13.33 1.31
C VAL A 175 15.71 -14.39 0.31
N GLU A 176 14.84 -14.02 -0.63
CA GLU A 176 14.29 -14.92 -1.64
C GLU A 176 15.37 -15.69 -2.44
N PRO A 177 16.45 -15.06 -2.94
CA PRO A 177 17.48 -15.80 -3.68
C PRO A 177 18.34 -16.71 -2.81
N ARG A 178 18.27 -16.61 -1.48
CA ARG A 178 19.09 -17.40 -0.54
C ARG A 178 18.33 -18.59 0.05
N LEU A 179 17.00 -18.56 0.01
CA LEU A 179 16.17 -19.62 0.56
C LEU A 179 15.71 -20.55 -0.56
N SER A 180 15.84 -21.85 -0.33
CA SER A 180 15.30 -22.89 -1.22
C SER A 180 13.92 -23.35 -0.75
N GLY A 181 13.14 -23.91 -1.68
CA GLY A 181 11.82 -24.49 -1.39
C GLY A 181 10.63 -23.59 -1.77
N PRO A 182 9.41 -24.02 -1.41
CA PRO A 182 8.17 -23.35 -1.80
C PRO A 182 8.09 -21.90 -1.30
N GLY A 183 7.51 -21.02 -2.11
CA GLY A 183 7.37 -19.58 -1.79
C GLY A 183 6.76 -19.29 -0.42
N TRP A 184 5.66 -19.95 -0.08
CA TRP A 184 4.98 -19.77 1.21
C TRP A 184 5.90 -20.09 2.40
N ARG A 185 6.76 -21.11 2.28
CA ARG A 185 7.71 -21.50 3.34
C ARG A 185 8.82 -20.47 3.46
N LYS A 186 9.36 -19.98 2.34
CA LYS A 186 10.36 -18.90 2.32
C LYS A 186 9.81 -17.64 3.00
N GLY A 187 8.57 -17.29 2.69
CA GLY A 187 7.85 -16.18 3.29
C GLY A 187 7.62 -16.31 4.80
N LEU A 188 7.21 -17.48 5.28
CA LEU A 188 7.06 -17.74 6.72
C LEU A 188 8.39 -17.67 7.47
N LEU A 189 9.46 -18.25 6.91
CA LEU A 189 10.80 -18.16 7.50
C LEU A 189 11.28 -16.71 7.55
N PHE A 190 11.03 -15.95 6.49
CA PHE A 190 11.34 -14.53 6.45
C PHE A 190 10.59 -13.74 7.52
N ALA A 191 9.30 -14.01 7.74
CA ALA A 191 8.45 -13.29 8.68
C ALA A 191 8.93 -13.33 10.15
N VAL A 192 9.76 -14.29 10.52
CA VAL A 192 10.36 -14.35 11.87
C VAL A 192 11.21 -13.11 12.15
N ALA A 193 11.96 -12.61 11.15
CA ALA A 193 12.82 -11.44 11.32
C ALA A 193 12.04 -10.12 11.61
N PRO A 194 11.06 -9.70 10.80
CA PRO A 194 10.25 -8.52 11.11
C PRO A 194 9.42 -8.70 12.38
N TRP A 195 8.94 -9.92 12.66
CA TRP A 195 8.27 -10.21 13.93
C TRP A 195 9.19 -9.95 15.13
N LEU A 196 10.42 -10.48 15.14
CA LEU A 196 11.37 -10.20 16.22
C LEU A 196 11.75 -8.72 16.29
N LEU A 197 11.96 -8.06 15.14
CA LEU A 197 12.27 -6.63 15.13
C LEU A 197 11.13 -5.81 15.75
N SER A 198 9.88 -6.15 15.45
CA SER A 198 8.74 -5.43 16.01
C SER A 198 8.62 -5.61 17.53
N LEU A 199 8.88 -6.82 18.05
CA LEU A 199 8.82 -7.09 19.48
C LEU A 199 9.96 -6.46 20.29
N LEU A 200 11.16 -6.42 19.71
CA LEU A 200 12.39 -6.03 20.40
C LEU A 200 12.78 -4.57 20.18
N VAL A 201 12.29 -3.95 19.10
CA VAL A 201 12.65 -2.57 18.73
C VAL A 201 11.41 -1.69 18.65
N PHE A 202 10.42 -2.08 17.83
CA PHE A 202 9.26 -1.22 17.58
C PHE A 202 8.38 -1.04 18.82
N PHE A 203 8.02 -2.13 19.50
CA PHE A 203 7.18 -2.08 20.71
C PHE A 203 7.81 -1.23 21.83
N PRO A 204 9.09 -1.41 22.20
CA PRO A 204 9.75 -0.49 23.13
C PRO A 204 9.76 0.96 22.63
N ALA A 205 10.00 1.21 21.34
CA ALA A 205 10.08 2.55 20.79
C ALA A 205 8.77 3.34 20.87
N ILE A 206 7.62 2.64 20.89
CA ILE A 206 6.29 3.25 21.03
C ILE A 206 5.75 3.18 22.48
N GLY A 207 6.57 2.76 23.44
CA GLY A 207 6.18 2.67 24.85
C GLY A 207 5.31 1.45 25.20
N ALA A 208 5.26 0.43 24.35
CA ALA A 208 4.57 -0.84 24.65
C ALA A 208 5.44 -1.83 25.46
N GLY A 209 6.72 -1.51 25.67
CA GLY A 209 7.68 -2.39 26.35
C GLY A 209 8.14 -3.56 25.48
N VAL A 210 9.10 -4.34 25.98
CA VAL A 210 9.59 -5.55 25.30
C VAL A 210 8.48 -6.60 25.28
N LEU A 211 8.21 -7.23 24.12
CA LEU A 211 7.09 -8.15 23.91
C LEU A 211 5.68 -7.55 24.09
N GLY A 212 5.55 -6.24 24.36
CA GLY A 212 4.25 -5.59 24.57
C GLY A 212 3.73 -5.67 26.00
N VAL A 213 4.59 -5.98 26.99
CA VAL A 213 4.16 -6.20 28.38
C VAL A 213 3.55 -4.97 29.05
N ASP A 214 3.97 -3.77 28.64
CA ASP A 214 3.49 -2.52 29.25
C ASP A 214 2.05 -2.17 28.80
N LEU A 215 1.51 -2.88 27.81
CA LEU A 215 0.12 -2.76 27.38
C LEU A 215 -0.88 -3.43 28.34
N GLY A 216 -0.41 -4.16 29.36
CA GLY A 216 -1.29 -4.90 30.29
C GLY A 216 -2.09 -6.04 29.64
N ALA A 217 -1.78 -6.38 28.39
CA ALA A 217 -2.50 -7.35 27.56
C ALA A 217 -1.95 -8.80 27.66
N GLY A 218 -1.09 -9.06 28.64
CA GLY A 218 -0.43 -10.36 28.80
C GLY A 218 0.38 -10.76 27.55
N PRO A 219 0.35 -12.03 27.10
CA PRO A 219 1.07 -12.46 25.91
C PRO A 219 0.37 -12.12 24.58
N LEU A 220 -0.85 -11.57 24.61
CA LEU A 220 -1.65 -11.35 23.41
C LEU A 220 -0.98 -10.42 22.38
N PRO A 221 -0.30 -9.31 22.75
CA PRO A 221 0.40 -8.48 21.77
C PRO A 221 1.44 -9.26 20.98
N ALA A 222 2.25 -10.09 21.66
CA ALA A 222 3.29 -10.87 20.99
C ALA A 222 2.71 -11.96 20.07
N LEU A 223 1.64 -12.64 20.50
CA LEU A 223 0.97 -13.68 19.73
C LEU A 223 0.18 -13.12 18.54
N GLY A 224 -0.59 -12.06 18.74
CA GLY A 224 -1.32 -11.39 17.66
C GLY A 224 -0.34 -10.86 16.62
N ASN A 225 0.75 -10.25 17.06
CA ASN A 225 1.80 -9.77 16.18
C ASN A 225 2.52 -10.90 15.41
N LEU A 226 2.72 -12.07 16.02
CA LEU A 226 3.23 -13.27 15.34
C LEU A 226 2.29 -13.71 14.21
N VAL A 227 0.98 -13.78 14.49
CA VAL A 227 -0.03 -14.17 13.49
C VAL A 227 -0.03 -13.20 12.31
N LEU A 228 -0.01 -11.88 12.58
CA LEU A 228 0.01 -10.87 11.52
C LEU A 228 1.24 -10.96 10.63
N HIS A 229 2.42 -11.15 11.22
CA HIS A 229 3.66 -11.32 10.47
C HIS A 229 3.70 -12.64 9.69
N ALA A 230 3.18 -13.73 10.26
CA ALA A 230 3.07 -15.02 9.57
C ALA A 230 2.15 -14.90 8.35
N VAL A 231 0.99 -14.25 8.49
CA VAL A 231 0.07 -13.97 7.38
C VAL A 231 0.75 -13.11 6.31
N TYR A 232 1.43 -12.04 6.71
CA TYR A 232 2.19 -11.17 5.80
C TYR A 232 3.24 -11.97 5.03
N GLY A 233 4.09 -12.73 5.73
CA GLY A 233 5.14 -13.53 5.11
C GLY A 233 4.60 -14.60 4.17
N LEU A 234 3.54 -15.32 4.59
CA LEU A 234 2.89 -16.33 3.76
C LEU A 234 2.35 -15.71 2.47
N ALA A 235 1.62 -14.60 2.56
CA ALA A 235 1.07 -13.90 1.39
C ALA A 235 2.18 -13.36 0.48
N LEU A 236 3.21 -12.73 1.04
CA LEU A 236 4.35 -12.20 0.31
C LEU A 236 5.09 -13.31 -0.44
N GLY A 237 5.44 -14.39 0.26
CA GLY A 237 6.19 -15.50 -0.32
C GLY A 237 5.39 -16.29 -1.36
N ALA A 238 4.08 -16.45 -1.16
CA ALA A 238 3.20 -17.08 -2.14
C ALA A 238 3.09 -16.23 -3.41
N MET A 239 2.84 -14.92 -3.29
CA MET A 239 2.75 -14.01 -4.44
C MET A 239 4.04 -13.92 -5.22
N PHE A 240 5.19 -13.87 -4.52
CA PHE A 240 6.48 -13.77 -5.18
C PHE A 240 6.92 -15.07 -5.89
N ALA A 241 6.34 -16.22 -5.51
CA ALA A 241 6.63 -17.50 -6.15
C ALA A 241 5.78 -17.79 -7.37
N ILE A 242 4.83 -16.92 -7.72
CA ILE A 242 4.11 -16.99 -8.98
C ILE A 242 5.15 -16.74 -10.08
N PRO A 243 5.43 -17.72 -10.98
CA PRO A 243 6.43 -17.55 -12.02
C PRO A 243 6.04 -16.34 -12.89
N GLU A 244 6.98 -15.42 -13.10
CA GLU A 244 6.81 -14.46 -14.17
C GLU A 244 6.83 -15.24 -15.49
N VAL A 245 5.73 -15.19 -16.23
CA VAL A 245 5.65 -15.77 -17.57
C VAL A 245 6.61 -14.97 -18.45
N THR A 246 7.85 -15.44 -18.57
CA THR A 246 8.84 -14.83 -19.45
C THR A 246 8.37 -15.01 -20.89
N PRO A 247 8.13 -13.93 -21.64
CA PRO A 247 7.72 -14.05 -23.03
C PRO A 247 8.87 -14.63 -23.85
N SER A 248 8.76 -15.89 -24.26
CA SER A 248 9.58 -16.45 -25.35
C SER A 248 9.23 -15.75 -26.67
N GLU A 249 10.07 -15.86 -27.71
CA GLU A 249 9.80 -15.26 -29.03
C GLU A 249 8.48 -15.76 -29.67
N GLU A 250 8.02 -16.95 -29.28
CA GLU A 250 6.70 -17.52 -29.66
C GLU A 250 5.51 -16.86 -28.93
N ASN A 251 5.79 -16.00 -27.93
CA ASN A 251 4.83 -15.47 -26.95
C ASN A 251 4.63 -13.95 -27.06
N LEU A 252 4.71 -13.37 -28.26
CA LEU A 252 4.26 -11.99 -28.51
C LEU A 252 2.82 -11.75 -28.04
N ASP A 253 1.99 -12.79 -28.07
CA ASP A 253 0.66 -12.77 -27.47
C ASP A 253 0.74 -12.70 -25.95
N ALA A 254 1.62 -13.43 -25.27
CA ALA A 254 1.83 -13.31 -23.82
C ALA A 254 2.27 -11.89 -23.39
N ALA A 255 3.09 -11.21 -24.19
CA ALA A 255 3.45 -9.81 -23.93
C ALA A 255 2.26 -8.86 -24.07
N ARG A 256 1.29 -9.17 -24.95
CA ARG A 256 -0.01 -8.49 -24.97
C ARG A 256 -0.81 -8.88 -23.73
N THR A 257 -0.94 -10.16 -23.40
CA THR A 257 -1.68 -10.62 -22.21
C THR A 257 -1.19 -9.95 -20.93
N ALA A 258 0.12 -9.81 -20.75
CA ALA A 258 0.73 -9.10 -19.63
C ALA A 258 0.37 -7.59 -19.58
N ARG A 259 0.22 -6.92 -20.73
CA ARG A 259 -0.32 -5.54 -20.75
C ARG A 259 -1.77 -5.49 -20.30
N TRP A 260 -2.58 -6.46 -20.71
CA TRP A 260 -4.00 -6.52 -20.36
C TRP A 260 -4.22 -6.89 -18.89
N GLU A 261 -3.34 -7.71 -18.31
CA GLU A 261 -3.29 -7.94 -16.87
C GLU A 261 -2.97 -6.65 -16.10
N ASN A 262 -1.98 -5.89 -16.57
CA ASN A 262 -1.64 -4.59 -15.97
C ASN A 262 -2.79 -3.58 -16.07
N ASP A 263 -3.48 -3.53 -17.21
CA ASP A 263 -4.65 -2.69 -17.41
C ASP A 263 -5.82 -3.14 -16.51
N GLY A 264 -6.01 -4.46 -16.35
CA GLY A 264 -6.98 -5.06 -15.43
C GLY A 264 -6.73 -4.67 -13.98
N ILE A 265 -5.48 -4.74 -13.51
CA ILE A 265 -5.08 -4.28 -12.17
C ILE A 265 -5.36 -2.79 -12.00
N ALA A 266 -5.01 -1.96 -12.98
CA ALA A 266 -5.23 -0.51 -12.90
C ALA A 266 -6.72 -0.14 -12.84
N ILE A 267 -7.54 -0.76 -13.70
CA ILE A 267 -9.01 -0.59 -13.68
C ILE A 267 -9.58 -1.10 -12.35
N GLY A 268 -9.10 -2.25 -11.89
CA GLY A 268 -9.45 -2.83 -10.61
C GLY A 268 -9.19 -1.88 -9.46
N LEU A 269 -7.98 -1.32 -9.36
CA LEU A 269 -7.60 -0.34 -8.33
C LEU A 269 -8.53 0.87 -8.34
N LEU A 270 -8.83 1.42 -9.52
CA LEU A 270 -9.72 2.59 -9.66
C LEU A 270 -11.17 2.28 -9.24
N LEU A 271 -11.74 1.18 -9.72
CA LEU A 271 -13.09 0.76 -9.33
C LEU A 271 -13.16 0.42 -7.85
N GLY A 272 -12.14 -0.27 -7.35
CA GLY A 272 -11.97 -0.57 -5.93
C GLY A 272 -11.97 0.69 -5.08
N LEU A 273 -11.18 1.69 -5.44
CA LEU A 273 -11.12 2.97 -4.74
C LEU A 273 -12.50 3.62 -4.64
N LEU A 274 -13.21 3.68 -5.76
CA LEU A 274 -14.53 4.31 -5.85
C LEU A 274 -15.57 3.57 -5.01
N VAL A 275 -15.62 2.24 -5.12
CA VAL A 275 -16.53 1.40 -4.33
C VAL A 275 -16.19 1.50 -2.85
N GLY A 276 -14.92 1.39 -2.49
CA GLY A 276 -14.45 1.52 -1.11
C GLY A 276 -14.80 2.88 -0.50
N ALA A 277 -14.57 3.97 -1.24
CA ALA A 277 -14.93 5.30 -0.79
C ALA A 277 -16.45 5.44 -0.62
N ALA A 278 -17.25 4.93 -1.57
CA ALA A 278 -18.71 4.95 -1.45
C ALA A 278 -19.19 4.13 -0.23
N THR A 279 -18.61 2.96 0.01
CA THR A 279 -18.91 2.13 1.19
C THR A 279 -18.51 2.82 2.49
N GLY A 280 -17.34 3.46 2.54
CA GLY A 280 -16.91 4.23 3.72
C GLY A 280 -17.82 5.42 4.00
N ALA A 281 -18.24 6.15 2.98
CA ALA A 281 -19.21 7.22 3.11
C ALA A 281 -20.55 6.70 3.64
N ALA A 282 -21.03 5.58 3.11
CA ALA A 282 -22.28 4.97 3.54
C ALA A 282 -22.21 4.48 4.99
N LEU A 283 -21.13 3.80 5.37
CA LEU A 283 -20.93 3.34 6.75
C LEU A 283 -20.81 4.51 7.73
N GLY A 284 -20.23 5.65 7.33
CA GLY A 284 -20.16 6.86 8.17
C GLY A 284 -21.53 7.39 8.58
N ILE A 285 -22.57 7.13 7.78
CA ILE A 285 -23.95 7.51 8.12
C ILE A 285 -24.50 6.65 9.28
N PHE A 286 -24.07 5.39 9.37
CA PHE A 286 -24.63 4.42 10.32
C PHE A 286 -23.77 4.21 11.58
N VAL A 287 -22.47 4.52 11.51
CA VAL A 287 -21.55 4.38 12.64
C VAL A 287 -21.66 5.62 13.53
N GLU A 288 -21.90 5.40 14.83
CA GLU A 288 -21.95 6.49 15.81
C GLU A 288 -20.64 7.29 15.78
N HIS A 289 -20.76 8.61 15.58
CA HIS A 289 -19.64 9.52 15.33
C HIS A 289 -18.66 9.65 16.51
N GLU A 290 -18.99 9.10 17.68
CA GLU A 290 -18.17 9.24 18.88
C GLU A 290 -16.83 8.50 18.80
N ARG A 291 -16.71 7.47 17.95
CA ARG A 291 -15.47 6.65 17.85
C ARG A 291 -14.69 6.82 16.55
N PHE A 292 -15.33 7.28 15.47
CA PHE A 292 -14.68 7.40 14.17
C PHE A 292 -15.05 8.71 13.50
N ASN A 293 -14.04 9.49 13.11
CA ASN A 293 -14.25 10.64 12.21
C ASN A 293 -14.65 10.10 10.82
N ASP A 294 -15.73 10.62 10.25
CA ASP A 294 -16.24 10.26 8.90
C ASP A 294 -15.14 10.23 7.83
N THR A 295 -14.18 11.16 7.94
CA THR A 295 -13.03 11.25 7.02
C THR A 295 -12.15 10.00 7.11
N ASN A 296 -11.94 9.47 8.31
CA ASN A 296 -11.12 8.30 8.56
C ASN A 296 -11.83 7.03 8.08
N LEU A 297 -13.14 6.94 8.29
CA LEU A 297 -13.95 5.83 7.81
C LEU A 297 -13.98 5.78 6.27
N LEU A 298 -14.16 6.95 5.65
CA LEU A 298 -14.11 7.14 4.20
C LEU A 298 -12.76 6.67 3.62
N LEU A 299 -11.65 7.16 4.18
CA LEU A 299 -10.32 6.88 3.65
C LEU A 299 -9.88 5.43 3.91
N GLY A 300 -10.20 4.88 5.08
CA GLY A 300 -9.94 3.47 5.39
C GLY A 300 -10.68 2.54 4.44
N ALA A 301 -11.97 2.78 4.22
CA ALA A 301 -12.76 2.01 3.28
C ALA A 301 -12.31 2.22 1.82
N ALA A 302 -11.94 3.44 1.43
CA ALA A 302 -11.39 3.74 0.12
C ALA A 302 -10.09 2.97 -0.14
N ALA A 303 -9.16 2.96 0.82
CA ALA A 303 -7.92 2.21 0.70
C ALA A 303 -8.16 0.69 0.62
N LEU A 304 -9.08 0.16 1.45
CA LEU A 304 -9.45 -1.24 1.41
C LEU A 304 -10.14 -1.63 0.10
N GLY A 305 -11.03 -0.78 -0.39
CA GLY A 305 -11.66 -0.97 -1.69
C GLY A 305 -10.62 -0.95 -2.80
N CYS A 306 -9.69 0.01 -2.81
CA CYS A 306 -8.56 0.09 -3.73
C CYS A 306 -7.83 -1.25 -3.81
N ALA A 307 -7.45 -1.76 -2.64
CA ALA A 307 -6.76 -3.02 -2.49
C ALA A 307 -7.52 -4.23 -3.04
N LEU A 308 -8.80 -4.38 -2.66
CA LEU A 308 -9.66 -5.46 -3.15
C LEU A 308 -9.91 -5.35 -4.65
N GLY A 309 -10.10 -4.13 -5.14
CA GLY A 309 -10.30 -3.86 -6.57
C GLY A 309 -9.06 -4.21 -7.38
N GLY A 310 -7.86 -3.84 -6.93
CA GLY A 310 -6.62 -4.24 -7.60
C GLY A 310 -6.45 -5.76 -7.70
N TRP A 311 -6.82 -6.47 -6.62
CA TRP A 311 -6.82 -7.93 -6.60
C TRP A 311 -7.84 -8.54 -7.58
N LEU A 312 -9.10 -8.07 -7.55
CA LEU A 312 -10.15 -8.53 -8.47
C LEU A 312 -9.85 -8.17 -9.94
N GLY A 313 -9.26 -7.01 -10.17
CA GLY A 313 -8.84 -6.54 -11.48
C GLY A 313 -7.78 -7.43 -12.12
N ALA A 314 -6.84 -7.96 -11.31
CA ALA A 314 -5.87 -8.95 -11.76
C ALA A 314 -6.56 -10.21 -12.31
N PHE A 315 -7.56 -10.76 -11.61
CA PHE A 315 -8.31 -11.92 -12.07
C PHE A 315 -9.22 -11.64 -13.27
N ALA A 316 -9.85 -10.46 -13.30
CA ALA A 316 -10.69 -10.06 -14.42
C ALA A 316 -9.90 -9.98 -15.73
N GLY A 317 -8.64 -9.50 -15.66
CA GLY A 317 -7.72 -9.51 -16.80
C GLY A 317 -7.49 -10.91 -17.38
N LEU A 318 -7.29 -11.91 -16.52
CA LEU A 318 -7.06 -13.30 -16.91
C LEU A 318 -8.26 -13.91 -17.66
N GLY A 319 -9.49 -13.65 -17.19
CA GLY A 319 -10.70 -14.20 -17.82
C GLY A 319 -11.04 -13.60 -19.19
N VAL A 320 -10.54 -12.40 -19.51
CA VAL A 320 -10.69 -11.80 -20.85
C VAL A 320 -9.70 -12.42 -21.82
N ALA A 321 -8.47 -12.69 -21.38
CA ALA A 321 -7.45 -13.37 -22.19
C ALA A 321 -7.91 -14.76 -22.63
N GLN A 322 -8.40 -15.58 -21.69
CA GLN A 322 -8.77 -16.97 -21.95
C GLN A 322 -9.93 -17.12 -22.97
N ARG A 323 -10.88 -16.17 -23.02
CA ARG A 323 -11.99 -16.17 -23.98
C ARG A 323 -11.57 -15.86 -25.42
N ARG A 324 -10.45 -15.18 -25.62
CA ARG A 324 -9.95 -14.87 -26.97
C ARG A 324 -9.14 -16.02 -27.55
N GLU A 325 -8.50 -16.82 -26.72
CA GLU A 325 -7.80 -18.03 -27.16
C GLU A 325 -8.77 -19.14 -27.61
N SER A 326 -10.04 -19.09 -27.18
CA SER A 326 -11.08 -20.04 -27.59
C SER A 326 -11.79 -19.72 -28.91
N HIS A 327 -11.41 -18.64 -29.60
CA HIS A 327 -12.03 -18.15 -30.84
C HIS A 327 -11.01 -17.96 -31.95
#